data_AF-A0A846YVD0-F1
#
_entry.id   AF-A0A846YVD0-F1
#
_cell.length_a   1.000
_cell.length_b   1.000
_cell.length_c   1.000
_cell.angle_alpha   90.00
_cell.angle_beta   90.00
_cell.angle_gamma   90.00
#
_symmetry.space_group_name_H-M   'P 1'
#
loop_
_entity.id
_entity.type
_entity.pdbx_description
1 polymer ?
#
loop_
_entity_poly.entity_id
_entity_poly.type
_entity_poly.pdbx_seq_one_letter_code
_entity_poly.pdbx_strand_id
1 'polypeptide(L)'
;MRLVTVSLLGTALIAAGMLAPATGEAKATRHDDVAVQPAMVRPGERVRVSVPGCAGRARVVSEAFTRRAADGAAIVKPDAAPSTYAVVAHCGSRTVTGEVRVAGRVAWPDLLPPRLDDR
;
A
#
# COMPACT_ATOMS: atom_id res chain seq x y z
N MET A 1 -18.02 -35.62 -55.76
CA MET A 1 -17.80 -36.56 -54.63
C MET A 1 -16.64 -36.00 -53.80
N ARG A 2 -16.58 -35.94 -52.48
CA ARG A 2 -17.51 -36.20 -51.36
C ARG A 2 -16.80 -35.64 -50.08
N LEU A 3 -17.57 -34.97 -49.21
CA LEU A 3 -17.51 -34.91 -47.72
C LEU A 3 -16.18 -34.55 -47.03
N VAL A 4 -16.03 -33.36 -46.42
CA VAL A 4 -16.44 -32.95 -45.04
C VAL A 4 -15.94 -33.91 -43.95
N THR A 5 -15.02 -33.45 -43.09
CA THR A 5 -15.22 -33.48 -41.61
C THR A 5 -14.23 -32.56 -40.89
N VAL A 6 -14.80 -31.72 -40.02
CA VAL A 6 -14.13 -30.86 -39.04
C VAL A 6 -13.70 -31.73 -37.85
N SER A 7 -12.53 -31.46 -37.27
CA SER A 7 -12.15 -31.99 -35.96
C SER A 7 -11.67 -30.84 -35.07
N LEU A 8 -12.59 -30.36 -34.22
CA LEU A 8 -12.26 -29.61 -33.01
C LEU A 8 -11.65 -30.57 -32.00
N LEU A 9 -10.50 -30.22 -31.41
CA LEU A 9 -9.92 -30.66 -30.12
C LEU A 9 -8.55 -29.95 -30.06
N GLY A 10 -8.40 -28.77 -29.48
CA GLY A 10 -8.55 -28.53 -28.05
C GLY A 10 -7.15 -28.47 -27.43
N THR A 11 -6.66 -27.27 -27.15
CA THR A 11 -5.69 -26.98 -26.07
C THR A 11 -5.67 -25.47 -25.86
N ALA A 12 -6.44 -25.03 -24.86
CA ALA A 12 -6.24 -23.73 -24.25
C ALA A 12 -4.86 -23.76 -23.57
N LEU A 13 -3.86 -23.11 -24.16
CA LEU A 13 -2.64 -22.78 -23.45
C LEU A 13 -2.99 -21.62 -22.52
N ILE A 14 -3.36 -21.99 -21.29
CA ILE A 14 -3.43 -21.08 -20.16
C ILE A 14 -2.09 -20.37 -20.09
N ALA A 15 -2.15 -19.05 -20.23
CA ALA A 15 -1.04 -18.16 -19.95
C ALA A 15 -0.54 -18.48 -18.53
N ALA A 16 0.57 -19.22 -18.43
CA ALA A 16 1.40 -19.17 -17.25
C ALA A 16 2.03 -17.78 -17.26
N GLY A 17 1.24 -16.79 -16.83
CA GLY A 17 1.75 -15.49 -16.46
C GLY A 17 2.88 -15.76 -15.47
N MET A 18 4.06 -15.27 -15.81
CA MET A 18 5.08 -15.02 -14.81
C MET A 18 4.42 -14.13 -13.76
N LEU A 19 3.91 -14.74 -12.70
CA LEU A 19 3.71 -14.04 -11.45
C LEU A 19 5.13 -13.71 -11.00
N ALA A 20 5.59 -12.53 -11.37
CA ALA A 20 6.46 -11.77 -10.50
C ALA A 20 5.54 -11.23 -9.41
N PRO A 21 5.55 -11.77 -8.17
CA PRO A 21 5.05 -11.00 -7.07
C PRO A 21 6.17 -10.02 -6.75
N ALA A 22 5.91 -8.77 -7.12
CA ALA A 22 6.60 -7.61 -6.59
C ALA A 22 6.92 -7.83 -5.10
N THR A 23 8.18 -7.64 -4.73
CA THR A 23 8.60 -7.47 -3.35
C THR A 23 7.94 -6.20 -2.82
N GLY A 24 6.76 -6.38 -2.28
CA GLY A 24 5.86 -5.33 -1.88
C GLY A 24 4.57 -5.99 -1.48
N GLU A 25 4.64 -6.80 -0.42
CA GLU A 25 3.47 -7.25 0.31
C GLU A 25 2.72 -6.01 0.80
N ALA A 26 1.92 -5.42 -0.09
CA ALA A 26 0.72 -4.73 0.29
C ALA A 26 -0.18 -5.82 0.86
N LYS A 27 0.00 -6.13 2.15
CA LYS A 27 -1.07 -6.73 2.94
C LYS A 27 -2.29 -5.88 2.62
N ALA A 28 -3.21 -6.45 1.85
CA ALA A 28 -4.51 -5.87 1.61
C ALA A 28 -5.12 -5.70 3.00
N THR A 29 -5.01 -4.48 3.52
CA THR A 29 -5.62 -4.06 4.76
C THR A 29 -7.10 -4.39 4.66
N ARG A 30 -7.60 -5.02 5.72
CA ARG A 30 -9.00 -5.38 5.88
C ARG A 30 -9.85 -4.14 5.56
N HIS A 31 -11.04 -4.32 5.00
CA HIS A 31 -11.88 -3.22 4.51
C HIS A 31 -12.27 -2.18 5.60
N ASP A 32 -12.01 -2.49 6.88
CA ASP A 32 -12.29 -1.68 8.07
C ASP A 32 -11.03 -1.09 8.74
N ASP A 33 -9.85 -1.28 8.14
CA ASP A 33 -8.58 -0.81 8.70
C ASP A 33 -8.36 0.69 8.43
N VAL A 34 -7.48 1.32 9.22
CA VAL A 34 -7.06 2.72 8.96
C VAL A 34 -6.26 2.76 7.66
N ALA A 35 -6.73 3.53 6.69
CA ALA A 35 -6.04 3.69 5.42
C ALA A 35 -5.17 4.95 5.45
N VAL A 36 -3.88 4.79 5.18
CA VAL A 36 -2.89 5.86 5.13
C VAL A 36 -2.35 6.00 3.72
N GLN A 37 -2.35 7.22 3.18
CA GLN A 37 -1.78 7.51 1.86
C GLN A 37 -0.81 8.71 1.90
N PRO A 38 0.42 8.56 1.39
CA PRO A 38 1.01 7.32 0.90
C PRO A 38 1.27 6.32 2.04
N ALA A 39 1.29 5.02 1.72
CA ALA A 39 1.60 3.96 2.70
C ALA A 39 3.08 3.97 3.13
N MET A 40 3.95 4.56 2.30
CA MET A 40 5.34 4.84 2.62
C MET A 40 5.64 6.32 2.41
N VAL A 41 6.32 6.93 3.38
CA VAL A 41 6.48 8.39 3.48
C VAL A 41 7.83 8.73 4.10
N ARG A 42 8.41 9.89 3.78
CA ARG A 42 9.66 10.35 4.42
C ARG A 42 9.38 11.08 5.74
N PRO A 43 10.35 11.14 6.66
CA PRO A 43 10.25 12.02 7.83
C PRO A 43 9.93 13.47 7.42
N GLY A 44 9.00 14.12 8.13
CA GLY A 44 8.58 15.50 7.86
C GLY A 44 7.47 15.67 6.81
N GLU A 45 7.13 14.61 6.07
CA GLU A 45 6.09 14.69 5.03
C GLU A 45 4.67 14.52 5.60
N ARG A 46 3.68 14.95 4.80
CA ARG A 46 2.25 14.85 5.11
C ARG A 46 1.68 13.55 4.58
N VAL A 47 0.91 12.85 5.42
CA VAL A 47 0.06 11.73 5.01
C VAL A 47 -1.40 12.09 5.13
N ARG A 48 -2.22 11.54 4.22
CA ARG A 48 -3.68 11.47 4.34
C ARG A 48 -4.05 10.23 5.12
N VAL A 49 -5.08 10.36 5.94
CA VAL A 49 -5.58 9.31 6.83
C VAL A 49 -7.09 9.26 6.68
N SER A 50 -7.61 8.09 6.33
CA SER A 50 -9.05 7.81 6.31
C SER A 50 -9.36 6.60 7.19
N VAL A 51 -10.52 6.64 7.84
CA VAL A 51 -11.00 5.57 8.72
C VAL A 51 -12.40 5.18 8.25
N PRO A 52 -12.51 4.27 7.26
CA PRO A 52 -13.80 3.80 6.78
C PRO A 52 -14.68 3.26 7.92
N GLY A 53 -15.99 3.47 7.84
CA GLY A 53 -16.93 2.94 8.85
C GLY A 53 -16.91 3.65 10.21
N CYS A 54 -16.13 4.71 10.37
CA CYS A 54 -16.11 5.55 11.57
C CYS A 54 -17.08 6.73 11.42
N ALA A 55 -18.28 6.62 12.01
CA ALA A 55 -19.23 7.73 12.02
C ALA A 55 -18.77 8.84 12.98
N GLY A 56 -18.33 9.98 12.44
CA GLY A 56 -17.92 11.16 13.22
C GLY A 56 -16.40 11.41 13.23
N ARG A 57 -15.92 12.24 14.17
CA ARG A 57 -14.49 12.57 14.27
C ARG A 57 -13.73 11.44 14.96
N ALA A 58 -13.00 10.64 14.19
CA ALA A 58 -12.08 9.63 14.72
C ALA A 58 -10.87 10.29 15.40
N ARG A 59 -10.44 9.77 16.55
CA ARG A 59 -9.14 10.14 17.13
C ARG A 59 -8.07 9.22 16.57
N VAL A 60 -7.24 9.71 15.65
CA VAL A 60 -6.17 8.92 15.05
C VAL A 60 -4.79 9.32 15.55
N VAL A 61 -4.01 8.36 16.02
CA VAL A 61 -2.69 8.55 16.63
C VAL A 61 -1.68 7.55 16.09
N SER A 62 -0.41 7.96 16.08
CA SER A 62 0.74 7.09 15.79
C SER A 62 1.97 7.71 16.45
N GLU A 63 2.92 6.87 16.85
CA GLU A 63 4.21 7.34 17.37
C GLU A 63 5.03 8.09 16.31
N ALA A 64 4.79 7.79 15.03
CA ALA A 64 5.43 8.48 13.91
C ALA A 64 4.88 9.88 13.66
N PHE A 65 3.73 10.27 14.22
CA PHE A 65 3.13 11.57 13.92
C PHE A 65 3.59 12.65 14.90
N THR A 66 3.82 13.86 14.39
CA THR A 66 4.15 15.02 15.22
C THR A 66 3.02 15.35 16.20
N ARG A 67 1.77 15.16 15.77
CA ARG A 67 0.55 15.26 16.56
C ARG A 67 -0.46 14.24 16.04
N ARG A 68 -1.57 14.02 16.77
CA ARG A 68 -2.71 13.25 16.26
C ARG A 68 -3.14 13.75 14.87
N ALA A 69 -3.67 12.87 14.04
CA ALA A 69 -4.23 13.28 12.76
C ALA A 69 -5.41 14.24 12.99
N ALA A 70 -5.49 15.27 12.16
CA ALA A 70 -6.56 16.25 12.15
C ALA A 70 -7.01 16.46 10.70
N ASP A 71 -8.32 16.60 10.49
CA ASP A 71 -8.91 16.88 9.18
C ASP A 71 -8.44 15.92 8.08
N GLY A 72 -8.35 14.63 8.44
CA GLY A 72 -7.95 13.56 7.52
C GLY A 72 -6.46 13.56 7.14
N ALA A 73 -5.60 14.22 7.91
CA ALA A 73 -4.16 14.23 7.65
C ALA A 73 -3.29 14.29 8.92
N ALA A 74 -2.04 13.85 8.78
CA ALA A 74 -1.01 13.98 9.80
C ALA A 74 0.35 14.32 9.17
N ILE A 75 1.23 14.94 9.95
CA ILE A 75 2.63 15.16 9.59
C ILE A 75 3.47 14.11 10.31
N VAL A 76 4.33 13.42 9.58
CA VAL A 76 5.31 12.49 10.16
C VAL A 76 6.42 13.29 10.82
N LYS A 77 6.86 12.86 12.01
CA LYS A 77 7.94 13.51 12.75
C LYS A 77 9.19 13.63 11.87
N PRO A 78 9.91 14.76 11.91
CA PRO A 78 11.12 14.97 11.11
C PRO A 78 12.28 14.05 11.53
N ASP A 79 12.24 13.52 12.75
CA ASP A 79 13.22 12.62 13.35
C ASP A 79 12.69 11.18 13.49
N ALA A 80 11.54 10.85 12.89
CA ALA A 80 11.02 9.48 12.90
C ALA A 80 12.06 8.51 12.31
N ALA A 81 12.43 7.50 13.10
CA ALA A 81 13.34 6.46 12.64
C ALA A 81 12.69 5.65 11.51
N PRO A 82 13.47 5.15 10.53
CA PRO A 82 12.94 4.31 9.46
C PRO A 82 12.37 3.01 10.05
N SER A 83 11.05 2.83 9.95
CA SER A 83 10.33 1.67 10.49
C SER A 83 8.89 1.64 9.99
N THR A 84 8.17 0.57 10.30
CA THR A 84 6.70 0.51 10.19
C THR A 84 6.10 0.93 11.52
N TYR A 85 5.19 1.91 11.50
CA TYR A 85 4.50 2.39 12.68
C TYR A 85 3.02 2.06 12.60
N ALA A 86 2.46 1.59 13.72
CA ALA A 86 1.02 1.40 13.85
C ALA A 86 0.32 2.77 13.87
N VAL A 87 -0.81 2.85 13.18
CA VAL A 87 -1.74 3.97 13.20
C VAL A 87 -3.03 3.48 13.81
N VAL A 88 -3.39 4.05 14.97
CA VAL A 88 -4.54 3.61 15.76
C VAL A 88 -5.63 4.67 15.66
N ALA A 89 -6.83 4.29 15.26
CA ALA A 89 -8.00 5.14 15.26
C ALA A 89 -9.03 4.67 16.28
N HIS A 90 -9.49 5.60 17.12
CA HIS A 90 -10.58 5.37 18.04
C HIS A 90 -11.89 5.94 17.48
N CYS A 91 -12.87 5.05 17.32
CA CYS A 91 -14.18 5.26 16.70
C CYS A 91 -15.28 5.00 17.74
N GLY A 92 -15.45 5.91 18.69
CA GLY A 92 -16.33 5.72 19.83
C GLY A 92 -15.84 4.56 20.71
N SER A 93 -16.60 3.47 20.77
CA SER A 93 -16.24 2.25 21.52
C SER A 93 -15.32 1.29 20.77
N ARG A 94 -15.09 1.49 19.46
CA ARG A 94 -14.27 0.61 18.63
C ARG A 94 -12.89 1.21 18.40
N THR A 95 -11.89 0.35 18.32
CA THR A 95 -10.53 0.73 17.89
C THR A 95 -10.21 -0.05 16.62
N VAL A 96 -9.71 0.67 15.62
CA VAL A 96 -9.24 0.09 14.36
C VAL A 96 -7.80 0.52 14.12
N THR A 97 -7.05 -0.32 13.42
CA THR A 97 -5.60 -0.15 13.24
C THR A 97 -5.25 -0.16 11.76
N GLY A 98 -4.19 0.56 11.42
CA GLY A 98 -3.51 0.50 10.14
C GLY A 98 -2.02 0.74 10.35
N GLU A 99 -1.28 0.95 9.27
CA GLU A 99 0.17 1.10 9.33
C GLU A 99 0.65 2.20 8.39
N VAL A 100 1.79 2.80 8.73
CA VAL A 100 2.55 3.71 7.87
C VAL A 100 4.03 3.33 7.91
N ARG A 101 4.67 3.24 6.74
CA ARG A 101 6.10 2.98 6.65
C ARG A 101 6.87 4.30 6.51
N VAL A 102 7.78 4.55 7.44
CA VAL A 102 8.71 5.68 7.36
C VAL A 102 9.97 5.23 6.63
N ALA A 103 10.25 5.84 5.49
CA ALA A 103 11.40 5.49 4.67
C ALA A 103 12.72 5.98 5.30
N GLY A 104 13.79 5.23 5.02
CA GLY A 104 15.16 5.67 5.29
C GLY A 104 15.54 6.90 4.50
N ARG A 105 16.57 7.63 4.98
CA ARG A 105 17.22 8.70 4.21
C ARG A 105 18.02 8.19 3.01
N VAL A 106 18.16 6.88 2.85
CA VAL A 106 18.76 6.29 1.66
C VAL A 106 17.81 6.55 0.50
N ALA A 107 18.29 7.24 -0.54
CA ALA A 107 17.58 7.36 -1.79
C ALA A 107 17.18 5.94 -2.21
N TRP A 108 15.89 5.71 -2.41
CA TRP A 108 15.44 4.53 -3.15
C TRP A 108 16.36 4.42 -4.36
N PRO A 109 17.13 3.31 -4.54
CA PRO A 109 17.72 3.07 -5.82
C PRO A 109 16.52 2.95 -6.74
N ASP A 110 16.35 3.99 -7.53
CA ASP A 110 15.62 4.00 -8.76
C ASP A 110 15.50 2.57 -9.30
N LEU A 111 14.26 2.09 -9.36
CA LEU A 111 13.87 1.00 -10.26
C LEU A 111 14.00 1.49 -11.71
N LEU A 112 15.14 2.10 -12.06
CA LEU A 112 15.49 2.43 -13.42
C LEU A 112 15.72 1.08 -14.13
N PRO A 113 14.92 0.74 -15.15
CA PRO A 113 15.25 -0.40 -15.98
C PRO A 113 16.67 -0.19 -16.53
N PRO A 114 17.48 -1.26 -16.66
CA PRO A 114 18.79 -1.13 -17.28
C PRO A 114 18.59 -0.49 -18.64
N ARG A 115 19.37 0.57 -18.92
CA ARG A 115 19.41 1.17 -20.25
C ARG A 115 19.76 0.04 -21.22
N LEU A 116 18.83 -0.23 -22.13
CA LEU A 116 19.01 -1.17 -23.21
C LEU A 116 19.98 -0.51 -24.20
N ASP A 117 21.27 -0.68 -23.97
CA ASP A 117 22.33 -0.46 -24.96
C ASP A 117 23.62 -1.10 -24.42
N ASP A 118 23.87 -2.35 -24.82
CA ASP A 118 25.14 -2.70 -25.47
C ASP A 118 25.03 -4.06 -26.21
N ARG A 119 25.25 -4.00 -27.53
CA ARG A 119 25.39 -5.05 -28.57
C ARG A 119 24.16 -5.60 -29.29
#